data_AF-A0A937NJD7-F1
#
_entry.id   AF-A0A937NJD7-F1
#
_cell.length_a   1.000
_cell.length_b   1.000
_cell.length_c   1.000
_cell.angle_alpha   90.00
_cell.angle_beta   90.00
_cell.angle_gamma   90.00
#
_symmetry.space_group_name_H-M   'P 1'
#
loop_
_entity.id
_entity.type
_entity.pdbx_description
1 polymer ?
#
loop_
_entity_poly.entity_id
_entity_poly.type
_entity_poly.pdbx_seq_one_letter_code
_entity_poly.pdbx_strand_id
1 'polypeptide(L)'
;MKRLVIGHWSLVIILAAFVLLAGAYAYVTPALEAPDEVYHYDYIRSLVNTGRPPVLEAGEGRGFGHHAPLYYAYGALASFWVGENDLEEWPQRHNPYFGYRFGDVGRDNKNLYLHPDDDTFGRSDTWLGIRVVRWASVVLGAITVWVVYRVGREVFPDRPEMALAAQADGPPLGGDYPTSLWSSGEIVADGRLISVKNLPPGTYDLRVGMYLLETGERLPAFDANGTRLPTDAIPLTTLERRPEPVEGVAP
;
A
#
# COMPACT_ATOMS: atom_id res chain seq x y z
N MET A 1 7.87 16.99 -26.54
CA MET A 1 6.50 16.73 -26.03
C MET A 1 6.20 15.27 -25.65
N LYS A 2 6.98 14.24 -26.06
CA LYS A 2 6.70 12.83 -25.72
C LYS A 2 7.13 12.35 -24.32
N ARG A 3 7.83 13.16 -23.52
CA ARG A 3 8.37 12.77 -22.20
C ARG A 3 7.38 12.86 -21.02
N LEU A 4 6.23 13.53 -21.17
CA LEU A 4 5.25 13.66 -20.08
C LEU A 4 4.24 12.49 -19.99
N VAL A 5 4.02 11.75 -21.08
CA VAL A 5 2.90 10.80 -21.18
C VAL A 5 3.23 9.41 -20.62
N ILE A 6 4.53 9.06 -20.52
CA ILE A 6 4.96 7.72 -20.08
C ILE A 6 5.08 7.64 -18.53
N GLY A 7 5.13 8.78 -17.82
CA GLY A 7 5.36 8.82 -16.37
C GLY A 7 4.15 8.55 -15.47
N HIS A 8 2.91 8.58 -16.00
CA HIS A 8 1.69 8.49 -15.19
C HIS A 8 1.02 7.11 -15.19
N TRP A 9 1.37 6.24 -16.15
CA TRP A 9 0.73 4.92 -16.26
C TRP A 9 1.04 4.01 -15.08
N SER A 10 2.24 4.07 -14.51
CA SER A 10 2.59 3.30 -13.32
C SER A 10 1.72 3.68 -12.11
N LEU A 11 1.53 4.98 -11.88
CA LEU A 11 0.63 5.46 -10.82
C LEU A 11 -0.81 5.02 -11.07
N VAL A 12 -1.30 5.15 -12.31
CA VAL A 12 -2.67 4.72 -12.67
C VAL A 12 -2.84 3.22 -12.43
N ILE A 13 -1.87 2.40 -12.84
CA ILE A 13 -1.91 0.94 -12.63
C ILE A 13 -1.89 0.60 -11.14
N ILE A 14 -1.01 1.24 -10.35
CA ILE A 14 -0.92 1.02 -8.90
C ILE A 14 -2.24 1.41 -8.21
N LEU A 15 -2.80 2.57 -8.54
CA LEU A 15 -4.08 3.02 -7.99
C LEU A 15 -5.23 2.11 -8.40
N ALA A 16 -5.29 1.69 -9.67
CA ALA A 16 -6.31 0.77 -10.14
C ALA A 16 -6.20 -0.59 -9.42
N ALA A 17 -5.00 -1.15 -9.32
CA ALA A 17 -4.76 -2.40 -8.60
C ALA A 17 -5.14 -2.27 -7.11
N PHE A 18 -4.74 -1.17 -6.46
CA PHE A 18 -5.10 -0.90 -5.07
C PHE A 18 -6.61 -0.82 -4.87
N VAL A 19 -7.32 0.01 -5.67
CA VAL A 19 -8.78 0.19 -5.55
C VAL A 19 -9.51 -1.11 -5.84
N LEU A 20 -9.07 -1.89 -6.82
CA LEU A 20 -9.67 -3.19 -7.14
C LEU A 20 -9.50 -4.19 -6.00
N LEU A 21 -8.29 -4.34 -5.46
CA LEU A 21 -8.01 -5.28 -4.38
C LEU A 21 -8.69 -4.85 -3.07
N ALA A 22 -8.54 -3.58 -2.68
CA ALA A 22 -9.14 -3.06 -1.46
C ALA A 22 -10.67 -3.01 -1.55
N GLY A 23 -11.22 -2.67 -2.72
CA GLY A 23 -12.66 -2.72 -2.99
C GLY A 23 -13.22 -4.14 -2.96
N ALA A 24 -12.51 -5.10 -3.55
CA ALA A 24 -12.90 -6.52 -3.48
C ALA A 24 -12.88 -7.02 -2.03
N TYR A 25 -11.84 -6.68 -1.25
CA TYR A 25 -11.77 -7.01 0.16
C TYR A 25 -12.93 -6.38 0.97
N ALA A 26 -13.21 -5.10 0.73
CA ALA A 26 -14.31 -4.36 1.36
C ALA A 26 -15.69 -4.95 1.03
N TYR A 27 -15.85 -5.52 -0.16
CA TYR A 27 -17.10 -6.11 -0.64
C TYR A 27 -17.32 -7.55 -0.15
N VAL A 28 -16.27 -8.39 -0.22
CA VAL A 28 -16.33 -9.82 0.10
C VAL A 28 -16.38 -10.09 1.60
N THR A 29 -15.70 -9.27 2.40
CA THR A 29 -15.74 -9.42 3.87
C THR A 29 -17.18 -9.13 4.35
N PRO A 30 -17.83 -10.01 5.13
CA PRO A 30 -19.15 -9.70 5.70
C PRO A 30 -19.08 -8.49 6.64
N ALA A 31 -20.22 -7.86 6.91
CA ALA A 31 -20.25 -6.66 7.76
C ALA A 31 -19.87 -7.03 9.21
N LEU A 32 -19.08 -6.19 9.88
CA LEU A 32 -18.71 -6.34 11.29
C LEU A 32 -17.81 -7.55 11.63
N GLU A 33 -17.32 -8.29 10.63
CA GLU A 33 -16.38 -9.40 10.83
C GLU A 33 -14.93 -8.96 11.09
N ALA A 34 -14.57 -7.73 10.72
CA ALA A 34 -13.26 -7.21 11.08
C ALA A 34 -13.22 -6.92 12.60
N PRO A 35 -12.16 -7.33 13.34
CA PRO A 35 -12.17 -7.45 14.81
C PRO A 35 -12.65 -6.21 15.58
N ASP A 36 -12.35 -5.03 15.04
CA ASP A 36 -12.61 -3.74 15.69
C ASP A 36 -13.67 -2.90 14.94
N GLU A 37 -14.26 -3.44 13.86
CA GLU A 37 -15.14 -2.68 12.96
C GLU A 37 -16.42 -2.21 13.63
N VAL A 38 -17.00 -3.04 14.52
CA VAL A 38 -18.21 -2.70 15.28
C VAL A 38 -18.02 -1.45 16.13
N TYR A 39 -16.92 -1.35 16.85
CA TYR A 39 -16.64 -0.21 17.72
C TYR A 39 -16.34 1.06 16.91
N HIS A 40 -15.70 0.93 15.75
CA HIS A 40 -15.48 2.07 14.86
C HIS A 40 -16.79 2.57 14.23
N TYR A 41 -17.66 1.65 13.83
CA TYR A 41 -18.95 1.99 13.25
C TYR A 41 -19.91 2.59 14.28
N ASP A 42 -19.92 2.06 15.50
CA ASP A 42 -20.67 2.61 16.63
C ASP A 42 -20.28 4.08 16.93
N TYR A 43 -18.97 4.39 16.94
CA TYR A 43 -18.51 5.79 17.03
C TYR A 43 -19.10 6.64 15.89
N ILE A 44 -19.03 6.16 14.65
CA ILE A 44 -19.59 6.87 13.47
C ILE A 44 -21.09 7.13 13.64
N ARG A 45 -21.85 6.19 14.21
CA ARG A 45 -23.28 6.35 14.52
C ARG A 45 -23.54 7.33 15.65
N SER A 46 -22.77 7.27 16.74
CA SER A 46 -22.81 8.29 17.79
C SER A 46 -22.62 9.69 17.22
N LEU A 47 -21.68 9.90 16.30
CA LEU A 47 -21.47 11.21 15.68
C LEU A 47 -22.64 11.66 14.80
N VAL A 48 -23.26 10.76 14.03
CA VAL A 48 -24.41 11.10 13.19
C VAL A 48 -25.65 11.40 14.01
N ASN A 49 -25.88 10.65 15.07
CA ASN A 49 -27.07 10.81 15.90
C ASN A 49 -26.98 11.98 16.87
N THR A 50 -25.80 12.20 17.46
CA THR A 50 -25.63 13.16 18.56
C THR A 50 -24.84 14.41 18.16
N GLY A 51 -24.14 14.38 17.02
CA GLY A 51 -23.24 15.47 16.60
C GLY A 51 -21.99 15.62 17.48
N ARG A 52 -21.76 14.71 18.43
CA ARG A 52 -20.63 14.77 19.38
C ARG A 52 -19.93 13.40 19.49
N PRO A 53 -18.62 13.38 19.78
CA PRO A 53 -17.92 12.15 20.11
C PRO A 53 -18.59 11.41 21.27
N PRO A 54 -18.57 10.06 21.27
CA PRO A 54 -19.11 9.26 22.37
C PRO A 54 -18.28 9.52 23.62
N VAL A 55 -18.96 9.67 24.76
CA VAL A 55 -18.33 9.81 26.07
C VAL A 55 -18.11 8.41 26.64
N LEU A 56 -16.89 8.13 27.10
CA LEU A 56 -16.60 6.85 27.75
C LEU A 56 -17.12 6.88 29.19
N GLU A 57 -18.08 6.02 29.49
CA GLU A 57 -18.58 5.81 30.85
C GLU A 57 -17.90 4.62 31.53
N ALA A 58 -17.73 4.71 32.85
CA ALA A 58 -17.09 3.66 33.62
C ALA A 58 -17.98 2.40 33.68
N GLY A 59 -17.52 1.31 33.05
CA GLY A 59 -18.23 0.02 33.02
C GLY A 59 -18.82 -0.35 31.66
N GLU A 60 -18.87 0.59 30.71
CA GLU A 60 -19.36 0.35 29.35
C GLU A 60 -18.23 -0.12 28.41
N GLY A 61 -17.85 -1.40 28.52
CA GLY A 61 -17.12 -2.13 27.48
C GLY A 61 -15.85 -1.47 26.87
N ARG A 62 -15.45 -1.94 25.69
CA ARG A 62 -14.33 -1.37 24.90
C ARG A 62 -14.87 -0.34 23.91
N GLY A 63 -15.11 0.90 24.34
CA GLY A 63 -15.46 2.00 23.43
C GLY A 63 -14.21 2.69 22.85
N PHE A 64 -14.22 3.02 21.56
CA PHE A 64 -13.17 3.84 20.94
C PHE A 64 -13.35 5.36 21.14
N GLY A 65 -14.16 5.79 22.11
CA GLY A 65 -14.40 7.23 22.37
C GLY A 65 -13.15 8.05 22.72
N HIS A 66 -12.04 7.40 23.08
CA HIS A 66 -10.74 8.04 23.29
C HIS A 66 -9.97 8.32 22.00
N HIS A 67 -10.34 7.71 20.86
CA HIS A 67 -9.69 7.95 19.58
C HIS A 67 -10.04 9.34 19.04
N ALA A 68 -9.10 9.95 18.31
CA ALA A 68 -9.30 11.23 17.66
C ALA A 68 -10.48 11.18 16.66
N PRO A 69 -11.34 12.21 16.61
CA PRO A 69 -12.64 12.13 15.94
C PRO A 69 -12.55 12.21 14.41
N LEU A 70 -11.41 12.58 13.81
CA LEU A 70 -11.34 12.97 12.39
C LEU A 70 -11.79 11.86 11.44
N TYR A 71 -11.30 10.64 11.62
CA TYR A 71 -11.69 9.49 10.79
C TYR A 71 -13.19 9.19 10.92
N TYR A 72 -13.71 9.22 12.15
CA TYR A 72 -15.11 8.95 12.41
C TYR A 72 -16.03 10.07 11.89
N ALA A 73 -15.59 11.33 11.95
CA ALA A 73 -16.31 12.45 11.36
C ALA A 73 -16.39 12.31 9.83
N TYR A 74 -15.31 11.87 9.18
CA TYR A 74 -15.33 11.55 7.76
C TYR A 74 -16.27 10.38 7.44
N GLY A 75 -16.23 9.30 8.22
CA GLY A 75 -17.15 8.17 8.10
C GLY A 75 -18.62 8.56 8.31
N ALA A 76 -18.88 9.46 9.25
CA ALA A 76 -20.20 10.05 9.52
C ALA A 76 -20.68 10.88 8.32
N LEU A 77 -19.82 11.75 7.77
CA LEU A 77 -20.14 12.52 6.56
C LEU A 77 -20.40 11.63 5.33
N ALA A 78 -19.76 10.47 5.23
CA ALA A 78 -20.00 9.54 4.13
C ALA A 78 -21.33 8.78 4.28
N SER A 79 -21.75 8.50 5.53
CA SER A 79 -22.86 7.58 5.84
C SER A 79 -24.03 8.20 6.60
N PHE A 80 -24.13 9.53 6.72
CA PHE A 80 -25.22 10.22 7.46
C PHE A 80 -26.62 9.96 6.91
N TRP A 81 -26.72 9.57 5.63
CA TRP A 81 -27.98 9.29 4.95
C TRP A 81 -28.45 7.83 5.12
N VAL A 82 -27.63 6.98 5.73
CA VAL A 82 -27.95 5.58 6.02
C VAL A 82 -28.71 5.50 7.35
N GLY A 83 -29.78 4.70 7.40
CA GLY A 83 -30.58 4.47 8.59
C GLY A 83 -29.89 3.60 9.65
N GLU A 84 -30.67 3.16 10.65
CA GLU A 84 -30.19 2.38 11.81
C GLU A 84 -31.18 1.28 12.21
N ASN A 85 -31.77 0.60 11.23
CA ASN A 85 -32.84 -0.35 11.51
C ASN A 85 -32.44 -1.62 12.28
N ASP A 86 -31.15 -2.00 12.28
CA ASP A 86 -30.71 -3.31 12.77
C ASP A 86 -29.45 -3.29 13.64
N LEU A 87 -28.76 -2.15 13.79
CA LEU A 87 -27.46 -2.09 14.49
C LEU A 87 -27.52 -2.62 15.94
N GLU A 88 -28.59 -2.28 16.67
CA GLU A 88 -28.80 -2.70 18.06
C GLU A 88 -29.00 -4.22 18.21
N GLU A 89 -29.37 -4.92 17.13
CA GLU A 89 -29.58 -6.37 17.13
C GLU A 89 -28.27 -7.16 16.94
N TRP A 90 -27.22 -6.54 16.38
CA TRP A 90 -25.96 -7.22 16.04
C TRP A 90 -25.27 -7.91 17.22
N PRO A 91 -25.23 -7.36 18.45
CA PRO A 91 -24.69 -8.07 19.60
C PRO A 91 -25.37 -9.43 19.87
N GLN A 92 -26.65 -9.57 19.52
CA GLN A 92 -27.41 -10.82 19.69
C GLN A 92 -27.05 -11.86 18.61
N ARG A 93 -26.49 -11.42 17.49
CA ARG A 93 -26.02 -12.27 16.38
C ARG A 93 -24.64 -12.84 16.62
N HIS A 94 -24.02 -12.58 17.78
CA HIS A 94 -22.70 -13.11 18.11
C HIS A 94 -22.67 -14.64 17.98
N ASN A 95 -21.67 -15.14 17.27
CA ASN A 95 -21.54 -16.56 17.01
C ASN A 95 -21.03 -17.30 18.26
N PRO A 96 -21.83 -18.20 18.88
CA PRO A 96 -21.42 -18.91 20.10
C PRO A 96 -20.27 -19.89 19.87
N TYR A 97 -19.97 -20.22 18.61
CA TYR A 97 -18.86 -21.08 18.21
C TYR A 97 -17.61 -20.29 17.79
N PHE A 98 -17.65 -18.96 17.87
CA PHE A 98 -16.50 -18.12 17.54
C PHE A 98 -15.29 -18.48 18.40
N GLY A 99 -14.14 -18.68 17.77
CA GLY A 99 -12.88 -18.98 18.44
C GLY A 99 -11.74 -18.11 17.92
N TYR A 100 -11.25 -17.17 18.72
CA TYR A 100 -10.08 -16.38 18.38
C TYR A 100 -8.78 -17.13 18.73
N ARG A 101 -8.36 -18.07 17.87
CA ARG A 101 -7.09 -18.80 18.02
C ARG A 101 -6.03 -18.21 17.12
N PHE A 102 -5.34 -17.19 17.62
CA PHE A 102 -4.26 -16.54 16.90
C PHE A 102 -3.12 -17.54 16.61
N GLY A 103 -2.97 -17.97 15.35
CA GLY A 103 -1.87 -18.83 14.89
C GLY A 103 -2.23 -20.26 14.51
N ASP A 104 -3.44 -20.74 14.84
CA ASP A 104 -3.89 -22.07 14.43
C ASP A 104 -4.54 -22.01 13.03
N VAL A 105 -3.96 -22.70 12.06
CA VAL A 105 -4.62 -23.03 10.79
C VAL A 105 -5.49 -24.27 11.01
N GLY A 106 -6.82 -24.12 11.04
CA GLY A 106 -7.73 -25.24 11.36
C GLY A 106 -9.20 -25.00 11.02
N ARG A 107 -10.07 -25.90 11.51
CA ARG A 107 -11.55 -25.88 11.40
C ARG A 107 -12.19 -25.02 12.51
N ASP A 108 -11.55 -23.94 12.92
CA ASP A 108 -12.15 -23.02 13.87
C ASP A 108 -13.17 -22.12 13.16
N ASN A 109 -14.27 -21.84 13.84
CA ASN A 109 -15.26 -20.92 13.30
C ASN A 109 -14.77 -19.49 13.56
N LYS A 110 -14.26 -18.86 12.49
CA LYS A 110 -13.68 -17.52 12.53
C LYS A 110 -14.70 -16.40 12.40
N ASN A 111 -15.95 -16.73 12.06
CA ASN A 111 -17.01 -15.74 11.95
C ASN A 111 -17.39 -15.24 13.34
N LEU A 112 -17.27 -13.93 13.55
CA LEU A 112 -17.64 -13.26 14.78
C LEU A 112 -19.17 -13.17 14.93
N TYR A 113 -19.88 -13.01 13.80
CA TYR A 113 -21.33 -12.88 13.76
C TYR A 113 -21.98 -13.93 12.85
N LEU A 114 -23.24 -14.26 13.15
CA LEU A 114 -24.10 -15.02 12.24
C LEU A 114 -24.74 -14.05 11.25
N HIS A 115 -24.60 -14.35 9.96
CA HIS A 115 -25.11 -13.54 8.87
C HIS A 115 -26.37 -14.17 8.27
N PRO A 116 -27.58 -13.68 8.62
CA PRO A 116 -28.81 -14.13 8.00
C PRO A 116 -28.95 -13.63 6.55
N ASP A 117 -29.84 -14.27 5.78
CA ASP A 117 -30.06 -13.95 4.35
C ASP A 117 -30.58 -12.53 4.10
N ASP A 118 -31.07 -11.85 5.15
CA ASP A 118 -31.54 -10.46 5.10
C ASP A 118 -30.44 -9.42 5.35
N ASP A 119 -29.19 -9.83 5.60
CA ASP A 119 -27.99 -8.97 5.57
C ASP A 119 -27.65 -8.57 4.12
N THR A 120 -28.53 -7.77 3.51
CA THR A 120 -28.47 -7.39 2.10
C THR A 120 -28.94 -5.96 1.87
N PHE A 121 -28.64 -5.43 0.67
CA PHE A 121 -29.04 -4.09 0.25
C PHE A 121 -30.55 -3.89 0.33
N GLY A 122 -30.98 -2.80 0.98
CA GLY A 122 -32.39 -2.46 1.14
C GLY A 122 -33.11 -3.22 2.25
N ARG A 123 -32.40 -4.06 3.01
CA ARG A 123 -32.94 -4.81 4.17
C ARG A 123 -32.20 -4.48 5.46
N SER A 124 -30.87 -4.44 5.44
CA SER A 124 -30.03 -4.05 6.58
C SER A 124 -29.35 -2.71 6.31
N ASP A 125 -29.62 -1.72 7.18
CA ASP A 125 -28.94 -0.42 7.12
C ASP A 125 -27.49 -0.55 7.59
N THR A 126 -27.21 -1.39 8.60
CA THR A 126 -25.84 -1.66 9.06
C THR A 126 -24.99 -2.25 7.93
N TRP A 127 -25.54 -3.21 7.17
CA TRP A 127 -24.87 -3.80 6.01
C TRP A 127 -24.46 -2.75 4.97
N LEU A 128 -25.33 -1.76 4.73
CA LEU A 128 -25.09 -0.69 3.77
C LEU A 128 -24.08 0.31 4.33
N GLY A 129 -24.27 0.74 5.57
CA GLY A 129 -23.42 1.72 6.23
C GLY A 129 -21.98 1.25 6.36
N ILE A 130 -21.77 -0.01 6.72
CA ILE A 130 -20.43 -0.61 6.75
C ILE A 130 -19.77 -0.56 5.37
N ARG A 131 -20.50 -0.90 4.30
CA ARG A 131 -19.95 -0.83 2.94
C ARG A 131 -19.61 0.60 2.52
N VAL A 132 -20.47 1.55 2.85
CA VAL A 132 -20.21 2.97 2.58
C VAL A 132 -18.94 3.43 3.30
N VAL A 133 -18.82 3.14 4.60
CA VAL A 133 -17.64 3.50 5.39
C VAL A 133 -16.38 2.80 4.88
N ARG A 134 -16.45 1.52 4.51
CA ARG A 134 -15.31 0.80 3.91
C ARG A 134 -14.87 1.44 2.59
N TRP A 135 -15.79 1.77 1.70
CA TRP A 135 -15.45 2.47 0.45
C TRP A 135 -14.85 3.85 0.71
N ALA A 136 -15.33 4.57 1.72
CA ALA A 136 -14.72 5.82 2.17
C ALA A 136 -13.26 5.60 2.62
N SER A 137 -12.99 4.53 3.37
CA SER A 137 -11.62 4.14 3.77
C SER A 137 -10.75 3.73 2.57
N VAL A 138 -11.31 3.06 1.56
CA VAL A 138 -10.61 2.76 0.29
C VAL A 138 -10.21 4.05 -0.42
N VAL A 139 -11.09 5.06 -0.45
CA VAL A 139 -10.76 6.37 -1.05
C VAL A 139 -9.62 7.05 -0.30
N LEU A 140 -9.63 7.07 1.03
CA LEU A 140 -8.52 7.59 1.83
C LEU A 140 -7.21 6.84 1.54
N GLY A 141 -7.26 5.51 1.48
CA GLY A 141 -6.09 4.69 1.13
C GLY A 141 -5.55 5.02 -0.26
N ALA A 142 -6.42 5.22 -1.26
CA ALA A 142 -6.01 5.61 -2.61
C ALA A 142 -5.36 7.00 -2.63
N ILE A 143 -5.89 7.95 -1.85
CA ILE A 143 -5.27 9.26 -1.64
C ILE A 143 -3.89 9.10 -0.98
N THR A 144 -3.74 8.24 0.03
CA THR A 144 -2.45 7.98 0.66
C THR A 144 -1.43 7.44 -0.35
N VAL A 145 -1.80 6.45 -1.17
CA VAL A 145 -0.92 5.91 -2.22
C VAL A 145 -0.51 7.01 -3.20
N TRP A 146 -1.46 7.86 -3.60
CA TRP A 146 -1.19 9.00 -4.47
C TRP A 146 -0.23 10.00 -3.82
N VAL A 147 -0.46 10.40 -2.56
CA VAL A 147 0.43 11.31 -1.83
C VAL A 147 1.82 10.73 -1.69
N VAL A 148 1.96 9.46 -1.32
CA VAL A 148 3.27 8.78 -1.20
C VAL A 148 4.02 8.82 -2.54
N TYR A 149 3.32 8.54 -3.64
CA TYR A 149 3.91 8.66 -4.98
C TYR A 149 4.35 10.10 -5.28
N ARG A 150 3.53 11.10 -4.96
CA ARG A 150 3.84 12.52 -5.18
C ARG A 150 5.03 12.99 -4.35
N VAL A 151 5.10 12.60 -3.08
CA VAL A 151 6.24 12.88 -2.19
C VAL A 151 7.49 12.21 -2.74
N GLY A 152 7.42 10.96 -3.15
CA GLY A 152 8.57 10.28 -3.77
C GLY A 152 9.08 11.02 -5.03
N ARG A 153 8.18 11.57 -5.85
CA ARG A 153 8.53 12.38 -7.02
C ARG A 153 9.15 13.73 -6.66
N GLU A 154 8.75 14.33 -5.55
CA GLU A 154 9.23 15.65 -5.11
C GLU A 154 10.57 15.56 -4.38
N VAL A 155 10.75 14.55 -3.51
CA VAL A 155 11.98 14.32 -2.77
C VAL A 155 13.11 13.84 -3.69
N PHE A 156 12.77 13.16 -4.80
CA PHE A 156 13.74 12.60 -5.75
C PHE A 156 13.49 13.10 -7.19
N PRO A 157 13.61 14.41 -7.45
CA PRO A 157 13.21 15.02 -8.73
C PRO A 157 14.08 14.54 -9.91
N ASP A 158 15.37 14.29 -9.67
CA ASP A 158 16.32 13.82 -10.67
C ASP A 158 16.52 12.29 -10.67
N ARG A 159 15.75 11.56 -9.85
CA ARG A 159 15.80 10.08 -9.77
C ARG A 159 14.40 9.48 -10.01
N PRO A 160 13.87 9.53 -11.25
CA PRO A 160 12.65 8.81 -11.61
C PRO A 160 12.80 7.29 -11.41
N GLU A 161 14.04 6.81 -11.38
CA GLU A 161 14.42 5.47 -10.94
C GLU A 161 14.19 5.17 -9.45
N MET A 162 13.73 6.07 -8.57
CA MET A 162 13.30 5.62 -7.22
C MET A 162 12.05 4.73 -7.25
N ALA A 163 11.47 4.51 -8.44
CA ALA A 163 10.70 3.32 -8.80
C ALA A 163 11.61 2.21 -9.38
N LEU A 164 12.74 1.92 -8.73
CA LEU A 164 13.76 0.98 -9.23
C LEU A 164 13.18 -0.42 -9.06
N ALA A 165 13.18 -1.16 -10.15
CA ALA A 165 12.75 -2.55 -10.17
C ALA A 165 13.62 -3.37 -9.17
N ALA A 166 14.93 -3.13 -9.16
CA ALA A 166 15.89 -3.69 -8.22
C ALA A 166 17.16 -2.82 -8.18
N GLN A 167 17.91 -2.84 -7.07
CA GLN A 167 19.19 -2.13 -6.94
C GLN A 167 20.17 -2.90 -6.05
N ALA A 168 21.47 -2.59 -6.18
CA ALA A 168 22.51 -2.97 -5.25
C ALA A 168 23.41 -1.75 -5.01
N ASP A 169 23.50 -1.32 -3.75
CA ASP A 169 24.17 -0.07 -3.36
C ASP A 169 25.10 -0.31 -2.16
N GLY A 170 26.15 0.48 -2.05
CA GLY A 170 27.12 0.42 -0.96
C GLY A 170 28.52 0.93 -1.35
N PRO A 171 29.42 1.08 -0.38
CA PRO A 171 30.80 1.51 -0.64
C PRO A 171 31.51 0.52 -1.57
N PRO A 172 32.41 0.98 -2.47
CA PRO A 172 33.14 0.09 -3.37
C PRO A 172 33.86 -1.03 -2.63
N LEU A 173 33.86 -2.24 -3.21
CA LEU A 173 34.43 -3.44 -2.59
C LEU A 173 33.90 -3.70 -1.17
N GLY A 174 32.63 -3.39 -0.91
CA GLY A 174 32.02 -3.57 0.41
C GLY A 174 32.60 -2.68 1.52
N GLY A 175 33.45 -1.72 1.16
CA GLY A 175 34.17 -0.85 2.11
C GLY A 175 35.65 -1.24 2.33
N ASP A 176 36.11 -2.36 1.76
CA ASP A 176 37.48 -2.84 1.94
C ASP A 176 38.54 -1.96 1.26
N TYR A 177 38.14 -1.17 0.25
CA TYR A 177 39.04 -0.27 -0.46
C TYR A 177 38.40 1.11 -0.71
N PRO A 178 38.58 2.05 0.24
CA PRO A 178 38.01 3.39 0.15
C PRO A 178 38.43 4.17 -1.10
N THR A 179 37.51 4.95 -1.65
CA THR A 179 37.74 5.78 -2.85
C THR A 179 38.79 6.87 -2.65
N SER A 180 39.14 7.21 -1.40
CA SER A 180 40.23 8.15 -1.07
C SER A 180 41.62 7.59 -1.36
N LEU A 181 41.76 6.28 -1.54
CA LEU A 181 43.03 5.61 -1.85
C LEU A 181 43.24 5.39 -3.35
N TRP A 182 42.24 5.69 -4.17
CA TRP A 182 42.26 5.40 -5.60
C TRP A 182 43.21 6.34 -6.34
N SER A 183 43.95 5.80 -7.29
CA SER A 183 44.75 6.59 -8.23
C SER A 183 43.96 6.91 -9.49
N SER A 184 44.25 8.05 -10.12
CA SER A 184 43.65 8.42 -11.40
C SER A 184 43.97 7.36 -12.47
N GLY A 185 42.93 6.83 -13.13
CA GLY A 185 43.05 5.80 -14.16
C GLY A 185 43.15 4.36 -13.64
N GLU A 186 43.09 4.17 -12.31
CA GLU A 186 43.05 2.84 -11.71
C GLU A 186 41.74 2.10 -12.05
N ILE A 187 41.84 0.80 -12.27
CA ILE A 187 40.69 -0.08 -12.54
C ILE A 187 40.38 -0.87 -11.27
N VAL A 188 39.26 -0.55 -10.64
CA VAL A 188 38.74 -1.28 -9.47
C VAL A 188 37.57 -2.15 -9.89
N ALA A 189 37.70 -3.46 -9.74
CA ALA A 189 36.64 -4.42 -10.06
C ALA A 189 35.71 -4.63 -8.86
N ASP A 190 34.49 -4.08 -8.91
CA ASP A 190 33.48 -4.22 -7.86
C ASP A 190 32.30 -5.08 -8.32
N GLY A 191 32.07 -6.20 -7.64
CA GLY A 191 31.00 -7.15 -7.97
C GLY A 191 29.74 -6.88 -7.17
N ARG A 192 28.59 -6.71 -7.85
CA ARG A 192 27.29 -6.49 -7.21
C ARG A 192 26.25 -7.51 -7.65
N LEU A 193 25.51 -8.04 -6.69
CA LEU A 193 24.38 -8.93 -6.94
C LEU A 193 23.08 -8.13 -6.91
N ILE A 194 22.40 -8.08 -8.05
CA ILE A 194 21.06 -7.49 -8.17
C ILE A 194 20.06 -8.62 -8.32
N SER A 195 19.18 -8.79 -7.33
CA SER A 195 18.14 -9.82 -7.39
C SER A 195 17.08 -9.43 -8.41
N VAL A 196 16.91 -10.28 -9.42
CA VAL A 196 15.85 -10.10 -10.43
C VAL A 196 14.61 -10.93 -10.13
N LYS A 197 14.60 -11.80 -9.11
CA LYS A 197 13.57 -12.83 -8.90
C LYS A 197 12.14 -12.30 -8.90
N ASN A 198 11.92 -11.12 -8.30
CA ASN A 198 10.59 -10.54 -8.10
C ASN A 198 10.20 -9.49 -9.17
N LEU A 199 11.01 -9.32 -10.22
CA LEU A 199 10.70 -8.40 -11.31
C LEU A 199 9.57 -8.89 -12.20
N PRO A 200 8.56 -8.11 -12.56
CA PRO A 200 7.64 -8.51 -13.63
C PRO A 200 8.37 -8.81 -14.96
N PRO A 201 7.81 -9.60 -15.88
CA PRO A 201 8.29 -9.66 -17.24
C PRO A 201 8.27 -8.26 -17.88
N GLY A 202 9.32 -7.90 -18.61
CA GLY A 202 9.48 -6.56 -19.17
C GLY A 202 10.91 -6.21 -19.55
N THR A 203 11.08 -4.98 -20.02
CA THR A 203 12.37 -4.42 -20.42
C THR A 203 12.89 -3.48 -19.34
N TYR A 204 14.13 -3.67 -18.92
CA TYR A 204 14.77 -2.94 -17.84
C TYR A 204 16.11 -2.37 -18.29
N ASP A 205 16.39 -1.10 -17.96
CA ASP A 205 17.70 -0.51 -18.18
C ASP A 205 18.61 -0.76 -16.97
N LEU A 206 19.76 -1.39 -17.19
CA LEU A 206 20.80 -1.54 -16.18
C LEU A 206 21.73 -0.32 -16.25
N ARG A 207 21.90 0.36 -15.10
CA ARG A 207 22.73 1.56 -14.98
C ARG A 207 23.65 1.43 -13.76
N VAL A 208 24.79 2.09 -13.82
CA VAL A 208 25.74 2.23 -12.70
C VAL A 208 26.10 3.69 -12.51
N GLY A 209 26.38 4.11 -11.28
CA GLY A 209 26.84 5.46 -11.00
C GLY A 209 27.41 5.56 -9.59
N MET A 210 28.07 6.68 -9.32
CA MET A 210 28.59 7.02 -8.00
C MET A 210 27.92 8.28 -7.48
N TYR A 211 27.95 8.45 -6.16
CA TYR A 211 27.41 9.63 -5.49
C TYR A 211 28.21 9.91 -4.22
N LEU A 212 28.12 11.14 -3.72
CA LEU A 212 28.67 11.53 -2.43
C LEU A 212 27.76 11.00 -1.32
N LEU A 213 28.28 10.16 -0.43
CA LEU A 213 27.48 9.50 0.61
C LEU A 213 26.77 10.49 1.54
N GLU A 214 27.44 11.60 1.89
CA GLU A 214 26.92 12.60 2.83
C GLU A 214 25.69 13.35 2.29
N THR A 215 25.67 13.64 0.98
CA THR A 215 24.63 14.48 0.37
C THR A 215 23.69 13.71 -0.54
N GLY A 216 24.07 12.52 -0.99
CA GLY A 216 23.38 11.80 -2.06
C GLY A 216 23.60 12.39 -3.45
N GLU A 217 24.42 13.43 -3.61
CA GLU A 217 24.66 14.07 -4.90
C GLU A 217 25.41 13.13 -5.86
N ARG A 218 24.90 12.94 -7.07
CA ARG A 218 25.55 12.08 -8.06
C ARG A 218 26.85 12.71 -8.56
N LEU A 219 27.89 11.90 -8.68
CA LEU A 219 29.14 12.33 -9.30
C LEU A 219 28.95 12.41 -10.83
N PRO A 220 29.48 13.43 -11.50
CA PRO A 220 29.40 13.55 -12.94
C PRO A 220 29.85 12.29 -13.67
N ALA A 221 29.00 11.77 -14.55
CA ALA A 221 29.33 10.64 -15.41
C ALA A 221 29.53 11.12 -16.85
N PHE A 222 30.50 10.55 -17.56
CA PHE A 222 30.84 10.94 -18.93
C PHE A 222 30.80 9.72 -19.85
N ASP A 223 30.43 9.94 -21.11
CA ASP A 223 30.54 8.93 -22.16
C ASP A 223 31.99 8.80 -22.67
N ALA A 224 32.22 7.88 -23.61
CA ALA A 224 33.54 7.65 -24.21
C ALA A 224 34.11 8.87 -24.96
N ASN A 225 33.27 9.85 -25.31
CA ASN A 225 33.68 11.08 -25.98
C ASN A 225 33.90 12.25 -25.00
N GLY A 226 33.77 12.01 -23.69
CA GLY A 226 33.89 13.04 -22.66
C GLY A 226 32.64 13.93 -22.52
N THR A 227 31.50 13.54 -23.10
CA THR A 227 30.23 14.27 -22.93
C THR A 227 29.57 13.85 -21.63
N ARG A 228 29.20 14.81 -20.78
CA ARG A 228 28.51 14.53 -19.52
C ARG A 228 27.13 13.92 -19.80
N LEU A 229 26.83 12.81 -19.13
CA LEU A 229 25.56 12.11 -19.23
C LEU A 229 24.46 12.86 -18.46
N PRO A 230 23.22 12.96 -18.99
CA PRO A 230 22.16 13.77 -18.37
C PRO A 230 21.72 13.35 -16.98
N THR A 231 21.94 12.10 -16.59
CA THR A 231 21.52 11.53 -15.30
C THR A 231 22.69 11.19 -14.38
N ASP A 232 23.93 11.58 -14.76
CA ASP A 232 25.14 11.24 -14.01
C ASP A 232 25.22 9.75 -13.62
N ALA A 233 24.79 8.90 -14.56
CA ALA A 233 24.79 7.45 -14.46
C ALA A 233 25.12 6.87 -15.83
N ILE A 234 25.96 5.83 -15.84
CA ILE A 234 26.40 5.14 -17.05
C ILE A 234 25.42 4.01 -17.35
N PRO A 235 24.75 4.00 -18.51
CA PRO A 235 23.96 2.87 -18.95
C PRO A 235 24.87 1.72 -19.36
N LEU A 236 24.66 0.54 -18.77
CA LEU A 236 25.44 -0.66 -19.07
C LEU A 236 24.80 -1.47 -20.19
N THR A 237 23.52 -1.80 -20.05
CA THR A 237 22.77 -2.59 -21.02
C THR A 237 21.28 -2.52 -20.76
N THR A 238 20.48 -3.05 -21.68
CA THR A 238 19.06 -3.29 -21.49
C THR A 238 18.83 -4.79 -21.29
N LEU A 239 18.09 -5.14 -20.25
CA LEU A 239 17.72 -6.50 -19.88
C LEU A 239 16.27 -6.79 -20.28
N GLU A 240 16.03 -7.92 -20.94
CA GLU A 240 14.69 -8.42 -21.23
C GLU A 240 14.36 -9.56 -20.28
N ARG A 241 13.39 -9.37 -19.38
CA ARG A 241 12.83 -10.46 -18.57
C ARG A 241 11.64 -11.06 -19.29
N ARG A 242 11.81 -12.30 -19.77
CA ARG A 242 10.72 -13.10 -20.33
C ARG A 242 9.86 -13.70 -19.22
N PRO A 243 8.58 -13.99 -19.49
CA PRO A 243 7.77 -14.79 -18.59
C PRO A 243 8.42 -16.17 -18.39
N GLU A 244 8.35 -16.70 -17.18
CA GLU A 244 8.74 -18.09 -16.95
C GLU A 244 7.79 -19.01 -17.74
N PRO A 245 8.29 -20.06 -18.40
CA PRO A 245 7.44 -21.05 -19.03
C PRO A 245 6.52 -21.66 -17.97
N VAL A 246 5.22 -21.71 -18.26
CA VAL A 246 4.28 -22.47 -17.43
C VAL A 246 4.65 -23.95 -17.61
N GLU A 247 5.35 -24.54 -16.65
CA GLU A 247 5.55 -25.98 -16.62
C GLU A 247 4.17 -26.67 -16.51
N GLY A 248 3.74 -27.38 -17.55
CA GLY A 248 2.58 -28.28 -17.42
C GLY A 248 1.58 -28.38 -18.57
N VAL A 249 1.88 -27.92 -19.80
CA VAL A 249 1.04 -28.30 -20.96
C VAL A 249 1.93 -28.95 -22.02
N ALA A 250 2.13 -30.26 -21.87
CA ALA A 250 2.49 -31.11 -23.00
C ALA A 250 1.21 -31.38 -23.83
N PRO A 251 1.32 -31.45 -25.17
CA PRO A 251 0.19 -31.64 -26.08
C PRO A 251 -0.53 -32.98 -25.91
#